data_AF-A0A2D7GR02-F1
#
_entry.id   AF-A0A2D7GR02-F1
#
_cell.length_a   1.000
_cell.length_b   1.000
_cell.length_c   1.000
_cell.angle_alpha   90.00
_cell.angle_beta   90.00
_cell.angle_gamma   90.00
#
_symmetry.space_group_name_H-M   'P 1'
#
loop_
_entity.id
_entity.type
_entity.pdbx_description
1 polymer ?
#
loop_
_entity_poly.entity_id
_entity_poly.type
_entity_poly.pdbx_seq_one_letter_code
_entity_poly.pdbx_strand_id
1 'polypeptide(L)'
;MDKNMEELKSLPEKKLYSLCDVFKNAIPELFKRKVIYFDQPLHSNIGDHLILWGAIEYLRRNHNQILDYFSVADYSKKKVEKILSKHPDAVLVMHGGGNFGDLYSIHQNFRLKILSDFSTKLTYVFSQSVYYKDSKRQGKITNIY
;
A
#
# COMPACT_ATOMS: atom_id res chain seq x y z
N MET A 1 14.17 -12.97 -36.49
CA MET A 1 13.86 -12.68 -35.08
C MET A 1 13.67 -11.17 -34.99
N ASP A 2 12.42 -10.72 -34.93
CA ASP A 2 12.03 -9.32 -35.18
C ASP A 2 12.61 -8.34 -34.15
N LYS A 3 13.38 -7.35 -34.62
CA LYS A 3 13.88 -6.22 -33.82
C LYS A 3 12.76 -5.50 -33.05
N ASN A 4 11.53 -5.52 -33.57
CA ASN A 4 10.36 -4.92 -32.94
C ASN A 4 9.96 -5.60 -31.62
N MET A 5 10.24 -6.90 -31.45
CA MET A 5 9.83 -7.66 -30.26
C MET A 5 10.73 -7.38 -29.05
N GLU A 6 11.99 -7.00 -29.25
CA GLU A 6 12.87 -6.55 -28.17
C GLU A 6 12.62 -5.08 -27.79
N GLU A 7 12.36 -4.21 -28.76
CA GLU A 7 11.96 -2.82 -28.48
C GLU A 7 10.64 -2.73 -27.70
N LEU A 8 9.65 -3.55 -28.06
CA LEU A 8 8.37 -3.67 -27.33
C LEU A 8 8.52 -4.24 -25.91
N LYS A 9 9.58 -5.01 -25.60
CA LYS A 9 9.89 -5.42 -24.22
C LYS A 9 10.53 -4.29 -23.41
N SER A 10 11.33 -3.43 -24.07
CA SER A 10 12.04 -2.32 -23.42
C SER A 10 11.15 -1.11 -23.07
N LEU A 11 10.05 -0.91 -23.82
CA LEU A 11 9.14 0.24 -23.67
C LEU A 11 8.27 0.18 -22.39
N PRO A 12 7.64 -0.95 -22.04
CA PRO A 12 6.93 -1.13 -20.77
C PRO A 12 7.89 -1.02 -19.59
N GLU A 13 9.10 -1.56 -19.72
CA GLU A 13 10.12 -1.49 -18.69
C GLU A 13 10.57 -0.04 -18.45
N LYS A 14 10.89 0.71 -19.52
CA LYS A 14 11.25 2.14 -19.45
C LYS A 14 10.14 3.01 -18.86
N LYS A 15 8.88 2.77 -19.24
CA LYS A 15 7.73 3.46 -18.62
C LYS A 15 7.59 3.09 -17.14
N LEU A 16 7.75 1.81 -16.79
CA LEU A 16 7.76 1.35 -15.41
C LEU A 16 8.90 2.00 -14.61
N TYR A 17 10.10 2.14 -15.18
CA TYR A 17 11.21 2.87 -14.57
C TYR A 17 10.88 4.34 -14.33
N SER A 18 10.34 5.05 -15.33
CA SER A 18 9.94 6.45 -15.15
C SER A 18 8.85 6.62 -14.09
N LEU A 19 7.92 5.67 -13.99
CA LEU A 19 6.87 5.69 -12.98
C LEU A 19 7.45 5.39 -11.59
N CYS A 20 8.34 4.41 -11.48
CA CYS A 20 9.08 4.14 -10.26
C CYS A 20 9.92 5.34 -9.80
N ASP A 21 10.53 6.10 -10.71
CA ASP A 21 11.31 7.30 -10.38
C ASP A 21 10.41 8.44 -9.87
N VAL A 22 9.22 8.62 -10.45
CA VAL A 22 8.20 9.53 -9.92
C VAL A 22 7.80 9.12 -8.51
N PHE A 23 7.56 7.83 -8.25
CA PHE A 23 7.22 7.35 -6.92
C PHE A 23 8.39 7.42 -5.92
N LYS A 24 9.62 7.21 -6.37
CA LYS A 24 10.84 7.29 -5.54
C LYS A 24 11.04 8.69 -4.97
N ASN A 25 10.65 9.71 -5.73
CA ASN A 25 10.64 11.11 -5.27
C ASN A 25 9.39 11.47 -4.46
N ALA A 26 8.32 10.68 -4.54
CA ALA A 26 7.06 10.98 -3.87
C ALA A 26 7.10 10.66 -2.37
N ILE A 27 7.83 9.62 -1.95
CA ILE A 27 7.94 9.22 -0.53
C ILE A 27 9.38 8.78 -0.19
N PRO A 28 10.37 9.70 -0.20
CA PRO A 28 11.77 9.37 0.06
C PRO A 28 12.01 8.76 1.45
N GLU A 29 11.12 8.99 2.41
CA GLU A 29 11.16 8.42 3.76
C GLU A 29 10.84 6.91 3.79
N LEU A 30 10.31 6.35 2.70
CA LEU A 30 10.02 4.92 2.52
C LEU A 30 11.13 4.21 1.74
N PHE A 31 12.38 4.43 2.17
CA PHE A 31 13.60 3.81 1.63
C PHE A 31 14.32 2.98 2.70
N LYS A 32 14.77 1.77 2.35
CA LYS A 32 15.48 0.84 3.26
C LYS A 32 14.76 0.61 4.60
N ARG A 33 13.42 0.56 4.60
CA ARG A 33 12.60 0.31 5.79
C ARG A 33 12.20 -1.16 5.89
N LYS A 34 11.88 -1.59 7.11
CA LYS A 34 11.06 -2.79 7.32
C LYS A 34 9.60 -2.38 7.29
N VAL A 35 8.77 -3.16 6.61
CA VAL A 35 7.37 -2.81 6.33
C VAL A 35 6.45 -3.94 6.74
N ILE A 36 5.32 -3.61 7.36
CA ILE A 36 4.18 -4.52 7.48
C ILE A 36 3.08 -3.99 6.55
N TYR A 37 2.62 -4.82 5.63
CA TYR A 37 1.67 -4.43 4.60
C TYR A 37 0.24 -4.84 4.99
N PHE A 38 -0.71 -3.92 4.90
CA PHE A 38 -2.09 -4.12 5.31
C PHE A 38 -3.05 -3.93 4.15
N ASP A 39 -4.19 -4.61 4.29
CA ASP A 39 -5.34 -4.56 3.39
C ASP A 39 -5.05 -5.16 2.01
N GLN A 40 -4.31 -6.27 1.98
CA GLN A 40 -4.13 -7.02 0.74
C GLN A 40 -5.49 -7.50 0.19
N PRO A 41 -5.76 -7.35 -1.11
CA PRO A 41 -7.04 -7.71 -1.70
C PRO A 41 -7.24 -9.23 -1.72
N LEU A 42 -8.30 -9.71 -1.08
CA LEU A 42 -8.74 -11.11 -1.11
C LEU A 42 -10.06 -11.25 -1.87
N HIS A 43 -10.06 -10.86 -3.14
CA HIS A 43 -11.21 -10.95 -4.04
C HIS A 43 -10.76 -11.09 -5.50
N SER A 44 -11.70 -11.33 -6.42
CA SER A 44 -11.43 -11.64 -7.83
C SER A 44 -11.08 -10.44 -8.70
N ASN A 45 -11.15 -9.20 -8.20
CA ASN A 45 -10.76 -8.01 -8.97
C ASN A 45 -9.26 -8.03 -9.27
N ILE A 46 -8.92 -8.35 -10.53
CA ILE A 46 -7.54 -8.42 -11.03
C ILE A 46 -6.83 -7.07 -10.91
N GLY A 47 -7.55 -5.95 -11.04
CA GLY A 47 -6.97 -4.61 -10.94
C GLY A 47 -6.32 -4.36 -9.58
N ASP A 48 -6.96 -4.77 -8.49
CA ASP A 48 -6.41 -4.58 -7.14
C ASP A 48 -5.18 -5.47 -6.90
N HIS A 49 -5.17 -6.68 -7.48
CA HIS A 49 -3.96 -7.52 -7.49
C HIS A 49 -2.83 -6.83 -8.24
N LEU A 50 -3.08 -6.24 -9.41
CA LEU A 50 -2.06 -5.48 -10.15
C LEU A 50 -1.53 -4.29 -9.34
N ILE A 51 -2.39 -3.62 -8.56
CA ILE A 51 -1.97 -2.55 -7.63
C ILE A 51 -1.09 -3.13 -6.52
N LEU A 52 -1.45 -4.27 -5.92
CA LEU A 52 -0.62 -4.95 -4.91
C LEU A 52 0.76 -5.30 -5.48
N TRP A 53 0.81 -5.87 -6.69
CA TRP A 53 2.07 -6.21 -7.36
C TRP A 53 2.93 -4.96 -7.62
N GLY A 54 2.32 -3.88 -8.09
CA GLY A 54 3.02 -2.59 -8.26
C GLY A 54 3.57 -2.03 -6.94
N ALA A 55 2.79 -2.13 -5.86
CA ALA A 55 3.19 -1.73 -4.51
C ALA A 55 4.38 -2.55 -3.98
N ILE A 56 4.35 -3.88 -4.14
CA ILE A 56 5.46 -4.77 -3.76
C ILE A 56 6.72 -4.44 -4.57
N GLU A 57 6.58 -4.24 -5.88
CA GLU A 57 7.72 -3.90 -6.74
C GLU A 57 8.33 -2.54 -6.39
N TYR A 58 7.50 -1.54 -6.07
CA TYR A 58 7.95 -0.25 -5.56
C TYR A 58 8.73 -0.40 -4.24
N LEU A 59 8.19 -1.15 -3.27
CA LEU A 59 8.83 -1.39 -1.98
C LEU A 59 10.19 -2.08 -2.18
N ARG A 60 10.25 -3.11 -3.03
CA ARG A 60 11.46 -3.87 -3.35
C ARG A 60 12.52 -2.99 -4.01
N ARG A 61 12.15 -2.17 -5.00
CA ARG A 61 13.06 -1.25 -5.70
C ARG A 61 13.65 -0.18 -4.79
N ASN A 62 12.93 0.18 -3.72
CA ASN A 62 13.41 1.09 -2.67
C ASN A 62 14.11 0.37 -1.51
N HIS A 63 14.54 -0.88 -1.72
CA HIS A 63 15.25 -1.71 -0.75
C HIS A 63 14.51 -1.93 0.58
N ASN A 64 13.18 -1.85 0.56
CA ASN A 64 12.38 -2.19 1.73
C ASN A 64 12.29 -3.71 1.91
N GLN A 65 12.19 -4.14 3.16
CA GLN A 65 11.93 -5.52 3.53
C GLN A 65 10.49 -5.63 4.03
N ILE A 66 9.67 -6.41 3.32
CA ILE A 66 8.30 -6.70 3.76
C ILE A 66 8.36 -7.86 4.76
N LEU A 67 7.91 -7.60 5.99
CA LEU A 67 7.96 -8.56 7.10
C LEU A 67 6.75 -9.49 7.11
N ASP A 68 5.57 -8.97 6.75
CA ASP A 68 4.33 -9.74 6.68
C ASP A 68 3.25 -8.96 5.89
N TYR A 69 2.17 -9.66 5.52
CA TYR A 69 0.98 -9.13 4.87
C TYR A 69 -0.27 -9.49 5.68
N PHE A 70 -1.19 -8.53 5.79
CA PHE A 70 -2.50 -8.76 6.40
C PHE A 70 -3.60 -8.25 5.49
N SER A 71 -4.69 -8.99 5.43
CA SER A 71 -5.98 -8.59 4.91
C SER A 71 -6.93 -8.27 6.06
N VAL A 72 -8.14 -7.83 5.74
CA VAL A 72 -9.23 -7.72 6.72
C VAL A 72 -9.55 -9.08 7.36
N ALA A 73 -9.41 -10.18 6.61
CA ALA A 73 -9.87 -11.51 7.03
C ALA A 73 -8.90 -12.24 7.98
N ASP A 74 -7.60 -11.93 7.93
CA ASP A 74 -6.55 -12.64 8.67
C ASP A 74 -5.75 -11.74 9.64
N TYR A 75 -6.19 -10.49 9.82
CA TYR A 75 -5.58 -9.56 10.77
C TYR A 75 -5.62 -10.09 12.21
N SER A 76 -4.46 -10.04 12.87
CA SER A 76 -4.34 -10.31 14.29
C SER A 76 -3.40 -9.30 14.94
N LYS A 77 -3.94 -8.46 15.83
CA LYS A 77 -3.16 -7.47 16.58
C LYS A 77 -1.95 -8.10 17.28
N LYS A 78 -2.15 -9.25 17.94
CA LYS A 78 -1.08 -9.98 18.64
C LYS A 78 0.06 -10.42 17.71
N LYS A 79 -0.26 -10.83 16.46
CA LYS A 79 0.79 -11.19 15.47
C LYS A 79 1.60 -9.95 15.09
N VAL A 80 0.93 -8.84 14.81
CA VAL A 80 1.58 -7.57 14.47
C VAL A 80 2.44 -7.06 15.64
N GLU A 81 1.93 -7.08 16.87
CA GLU A 81 2.70 -6.71 18.07
C GLU A 81 3.96 -7.57 18.24
N LYS A 82 3.88 -8.87 17.96
CA LYS A 82 5.03 -9.78 18.00
C LYS A 82 6.08 -9.46 16.91
N ILE A 83 5.65 -8.97 15.75
CA ILE A 83 6.56 -8.51 14.70
C ILE A 83 7.21 -7.20 15.14
N LEU A 84 6.41 -6.24 15.62
CA LEU A 84 6.87 -4.92 16.06
C LEU A 84 7.78 -4.99 17.30
N SER A 85 7.64 -5.99 18.18
CA SER A 85 8.55 -6.17 19.31
C SER A 85 9.96 -6.60 18.85
N LYS A 86 10.08 -7.30 17.72
CA LYS A 86 11.36 -7.65 17.09
C LYS A 86 11.88 -6.56 16.15
N HIS A 87 10.99 -5.75 15.60
CA HIS A 87 11.27 -4.72 14.62
C HIS A 87 10.58 -3.40 15.00
N PRO A 88 11.03 -2.73 16.07
CA PRO A 88 10.36 -1.53 16.58
C PRO A 88 10.40 -0.34 15.61
N ASP A 89 11.34 -0.34 14.67
CA ASP A 89 11.53 0.63 13.59
C ASP A 89 10.67 0.39 12.35
N ALA A 90 9.98 -0.75 12.29
CA ALA A 90 9.13 -1.09 11.16
C ALA A 90 7.97 -0.09 11.00
N VAL A 91 7.67 0.22 9.75
CA VAL A 91 6.58 1.12 9.36
C VAL A 91 5.40 0.30 8.83
N LEU A 92 4.22 0.89 8.89
CA LEU A 92 3.00 0.27 8.38
C LEU A 92 2.72 0.85 6.98
N VAL A 93 2.27 0.00 6.06
CA VAL A 93 1.84 0.43 4.72
C VAL A 93 0.43 -0.11 4.48
N MET A 94 -0.49 0.77 4.10
CA MET A 94 -1.85 0.40 3.69
C MET A 94 -1.92 0.33 2.17
N HIS A 95 -2.57 -0.72 1.65
CA HIS A 95 -2.85 -0.87 0.22
C HIS A 95 -3.51 0.37 -0.39
N GLY A 96 -3.27 0.59 -1.68
CA GLY A 96 -3.89 1.64 -2.51
C GLY A 96 -5.21 1.19 -3.14
N GLY A 97 -5.65 1.87 -4.20
CA GLY A 97 -6.80 1.46 -5.03
C GLY A 97 -8.09 2.22 -4.76
N GLY A 98 -9.23 1.61 -5.07
CA GLY A 98 -10.55 2.24 -4.98
C GLY A 98 -11.34 1.77 -3.75
N ASN A 99 -10.70 1.66 -2.58
CA ASN A 99 -11.33 1.09 -1.39
C ASN A 99 -11.69 2.14 -0.33
N PHE A 100 -11.77 3.40 -0.75
CA PHE A 100 -11.97 4.56 0.12
C PHE A 100 -13.33 5.23 -0.14
N GLY A 101 -14.24 5.15 0.83
CA GLY A 101 -15.57 5.78 0.74
C GLY A 101 -16.71 4.95 1.34
N ASP A 102 -17.93 5.48 1.25
CA ASP A 102 -19.14 4.88 1.86
C ASP A 102 -19.47 3.47 1.35
N LEU A 103 -19.02 3.14 0.13
CA LEU A 103 -19.24 1.85 -0.52
C LEU A 103 -18.33 0.75 0.03
N TYR A 104 -17.23 1.10 0.70
CA TYR A 104 -16.18 0.18 1.15
C TYR A 104 -15.91 0.32 2.66
N SER A 105 -16.99 0.34 3.44
CA SER A 105 -16.94 0.53 4.89
C SER A 105 -16.04 -0.48 5.61
N ILE A 106 -15.93 -1.70 5.10
CA ILE A 106 -15.05 -2.75 5.65
C ILE A 106 -13.58 -2.31 5.61
N HIS A 107 -13.09 -1.86 4.45
CA HIS A 107 -11.71 -1.43 4.27
C HIS A 107 -11.42 -0.11 5.00
N GLN A 108 -12.40 0.81 5.03
CA GLN A 108 -12.30 2.03 5.83
C GLN A 108 -12.19 1.74 7.33
N ASN A 109 -13.06 0.88 7.85
CA ASN A 109 -13.04 0.48 9.26
C ASN A 109 -11.75 -0.27 9.61
N PHE A 110 -11.24 -1.11 8.71
CA PHE A 110 -9.99 -1.80 8.89
C PHE A 110 -8.81 -0.82 8.99
N ARG A 111 -8.75 0.17 8.10
CA ARG A 111 -7.73 1.24 8.15
C ARG A 111 -7.77 2.02 9.45
N LEU A 112 -8.96 2.47 9.88
CA LEU A 112 -9.15 3.16 11.16
C LEU A 112 -8.73 2.28 12.34
N LYS A 113 -9.01 0.97 12.27
CA LYS A 113 -8.59 -0.01 13.27
C LYS A 113 -7.07 -0.12 13.35
N ILE A 114 -6.35 -0.19 12.23
CA ILE A 114 -4.87 -0.22 12.22
C ILE A 114 -4.30 1.08 12.80
N LEU A 115 -4.82 2.24 12.37
CA LEU A 115 -4.39 3.54 12.88
C LEU A 115 -4.66 3.69 14.39
N SER A 116 -5.76 3.13 14.90
CA SER A 116 -6.06 3.11 16.32
C SER A 116 -5.20 2.11 17.10
N ASP A 117 -4.97 0.92 16.55
CA ASP A 117 -4.21 -0.13 17.22
C ASP A 117 -2.71 0.24 17.34
N PHE A 118 -2.19 1.03 16.39
CA PHE A 118 -0.78 1.39 16.28
C PHE A 118 -0.57 2.90 16.05
N SER A 119 -1.25 3.73 16.84
CA SER A 119 -1.28 5.20 16.69
C SER A 119 0.08 5.91 16.75
N THR A 120 1.11 5.27 17.29
CA THR A 120 2.47 5.80 17.38
C THR A 120 3.39 5.34 16.24
N LYS A 121 2.91 4.45 15.37
CA LYS A 121 3.70 3.93 14.24
C LYS A 121 3.49 4.78 12.99
N LEU A 122 4.61 5.08 12.32
CA LEU A 122 4.57 5.72 11.01
C LEU A 122 3.83 4.80 10.04
N THR A 123 2.76 5.34 9.46
CA THR A 123 1.86 4.61 8.57
C THR A 123 1.75 5.37 7.26
N TYR A 124 2.10 4.70 6.17
CA TYR A 124 1.93 5.20 4.81
C TYR A 124 0.67 4.60 4.19
N VAL A 125 -0.01 5.38 3.38
CA VAL A 125 -1.18 4.89 2.65
C VAL A 125 -0.97 5.13 1.17
N PHE A 126 -0.86 4.05 0.41
CA PHE A 126 -0.69 4.19 -1.03
C PHE A 126 -1.93 4.77 -1.71
N SER A 127 -1.73 5.36 -2.89
CA SER A 127 -2.71 6.18 -3.61
C SER A 127 -4.11 5.56 -3.64
N GLN A 128 -5.10 6.32 -3.19
CA GLN A 128 -6.50 5.92 -3.08
C GLN A 128 -7.40 6.77 -3.98
N SER A 129 -8.37 6.14 -4.65
CA SER A 129 -9.53 6.83 -5.21
C SER A 129 -10.60 6.96 -4.13
N VAL A 130 -11.04 8.19 -3.86
CA VAL A 130 -12.00 8.51 -2.81
C VAL A 130 -13.34 8.90 -3.43
N TYR A 131 -14.42 8.23 -3.04
CA TYR A 131 -15.77 8.62 -3.43
C TYR A 131 -16.74 8.59 -2.23
N TYR A 132 -17.36 9.73 -1.93
CA TYR A 132 -18.41 9.85 -0.92
C TYR A 132 -19.74 10.14 -1.58
N LYS A 133 -20.78 9.38 -1.20
CA LYS A 133 -22.14 9.63 -1.69
C LYS A 133 -22.83 10.72 -0.86
N ASP A 134 -22.45 10.85 0.41
CA ASP A 134 -22.92 11.89 1.33
C ASP A 134 -21.79 12.84 1.71
N SER A 135 -21.90 14.10 1.29
CA SER A 135 -20.93 15.16 1.57
C SER A 135 -20.71 15.40 3.07
N LYS A 136 -21.65 15.00 3.95
CA LYS A 136 -21.50 15.12 5.41
C LYS A 136 -20.53 14.11 6.02
N ARG A 137 -20.10 13.08 5.26
CA ARG A 137 -19.16 12.04 5.70
C ARG A 137 -17.70 12.30 5.30
N GLN A 138 -17.40 13.48 4.76
CA GLN A 138 -16.03 13.97 4.48
C GLN A 138 -15.18 14.22 5.74
N GLY A 139 -15.48 13.54 6.85
CA GLY A 139 -14.85 13.75 8.15
C GLY A 139 -13.38 13.33 8.18
N LYS A 140 -12.52 14.36 8.17
CA LYS A 140 -11.14 14.45 8.71
C LYS A 140 -10.23 13.25 8.48
N ILE A 141 -9.50 13.27 7.38
CA ILE A 141 -8.14 12.71 7.38
C ILE A 141 -7.20 13.75 6.81
N THR A 142 -6.60 14.50 7.72
CA THR A 142 -5.79 15.69 7.40
C THR A 142 -4.30 15.42 7.32
N ASN A 143 -3.84 14.17 7.47
CA ASN A 143 -2.43 13.80 7.26
C ASN A 143 -2.35 12.34 6.80
N ILE A 144 -2.35 12.15 5.48
CA ILE A 144 -1.97 10.89 4.84
C ILE A 144 -0.73 11.20 4.01
N TYR A 145 0.40 10.59 4.35
CA TYR A 145 1.63 10.59 3.54
C TYR A 145 1.70 9.29 2.72
#